data_AF-A0A143Y1N2-F1
#
_entry.id   AF-A0A143Y1N2-F1
#
_cell.length_a   1.000
_cell.length_b   1.000
_cell.length_c   1.000
_cell.angle_alpha   90.00
_cell.angle_beta   90.00
_cell.angle_gamma   90.00
#
_symmetry.space_group_name_H-M   'P 1'
#
loop_
_entity.id
_entity.type
_entity.pdbx_description
1 polymer ?
#
loop_
_entity_poly.entity_id
_entity_poly.type
_entity_poly.pdbx_seq_one_letter_code
_entity_poly.pdbx_strand_id
1 'polypeptide(L)'
;MFEMFLTIMAALIAAIYGISQSVFMNGPHRNYYRLGLLAVIIIIYVLYKIHHTARRRHLERLHVEPEGYVYYEKYTSLLYRAGYLISYFIQNILFDYIYMWRNFNFCKGLDVYDGGVGDYYIKFRHTWYRYLKLTRYRHKVSLKKLQGYAADVKNRMIEEALPTDEEKEMYQAFSEAAKKYFDEHHTLNKKVLKSFPSYNSIDWYYRKNILRNYKAIICVRKYQPMIMEMVRQKDAWSQKDINEFRKKEF
;
A
#
# COMPACT_ATOMS: atom_id res chain seq x y z
N MET A 1 -24.25 0.67 -9.52
CA MET A 1 -22.86 1.17 -9.35
C MET A 1 -21.81 0.27 -10.02
N PHE A 2 -21.95 -1.05 -9.98
CA PHE A 2 -21.08 -1.99 -10.73
C PHE A 2 -21.05 -1.70 -12.25
N GLU A 3 -22.18 -1.34 -12.85
CA GLU A 3 -22.27 -0.95 -14.27
C GLU A 3 -21.51 0.34 -14.59
N MET A 4 -21.58 1.38 -13.73
CA MET A 4 -20.75 2.58 -13.88
C MET A 4 -19.25 2.26 -13.78
N PHE A 5 -18.87 1.24 -13.00
CA PHE A 5 -17.49 0.82 -12.89
C PHE A 5 -17.00 0.07 -14.15
N LEU A 6 -17.79 -0.89 -14.65
CA LEU A 6 -17.49 -1.59 -15.90
C LEU A 6 -17.38 -0.63 -17.07
N THR A 7 -18.25 0.38 -17.12
CA THR A 7 -18.21 1.41 -18.16
C THR A 7 -16.97 2.31 -18.03
N ILE A 8 -16.56 2.72 -16.82
CA ILE A 8 -15.31 3.48 -16.63
C ILE A 8 -14.08 2.65 -17.03
N MET A 9 -14.02 1.37 -16.66
CA MET A 9 -12.90 0.49 -17.03
C MET A 9 -12.87 0.21 -18.53
N ALA A 10 -14.02 -0.07 -19.13
CA ALA A 10 -14.14 -0.26 -20.57
C ALA A 10 -13.73 1.02 -21.33
N ALA A 11 -14.14 2.20 -20.85
CA ALA A 11 -13.72 3.48 -21.40
C ALA A 11 -12.21 3.72 -21.26
N LEU A 12 -11.60 3.36 -20.13
CA LEU A 12 -10.15 3.46 -19.93
C LEU A 12 -9.37 2.54 -20.87
N ILE A 13 -9.81 1.29 -21.00
CA ILE A 13 -9.21 0.30 -21.91
C ILE A 13 -9.38 0.76 -23.36
N ALA A 14 -10.57 1.22 -23.74
CA ALA A 14 -10.86 1.76 -25.07
C ALA A 14 -10.04 3.03 -25.36
N ALA A 15 -9.83 3.90 -24.39
CA ALA A 15 -9.00 5.09 -24.53
C ALA A 15 -7.51 4.73 -24.70
N ILE A 16 -6.98 3.82 -23.89
CA ILE A 16 -5.60 3.31 -24.03
C ILE A 16 -5.42 2.65 -25.40
N TYR A 17 -6.39 1.83 -25.81
CA TYR A 17 -6.40 1.18 -27.12
C TYR A 17 -6.46 2.20 -28.26
N GLY A 18 -7.35 3.19 -28.17
CA GLY A 18 -7.53 4.25 -29.17
C GLY A 18 -6.28 5.13 -29.32
N ILE A 19 -5.65 5.51 -28.21
CA ILE A 19 -4.37 6.24 -28.21
C ILE A 19 -3.26 5.38 -28.81
N SER A 20 -3.22 4.09 -28.47
CA SER A 20 -2.22 3.18 -29.03
C SER A 20 -2.37 3.04 -30.55
N GLN A 21 -3.61 2.88 -31.04
CA GLN A 21 -3.93 2.81 -32.47
C GLN A 21 -3.57 4.11 -33.21
N SER A 22 -3.94 5.27 -32.65
CA SER A 22 -3.71 6.56 -33.31
C SER A 22 -2.23 6.96 -33.33
N VAL A 23 -1.49 6.74 -32.25
CA VAL A 23 -0.08 7.16 -32.13
C VAL A 23 0.88 6.14 -32.73
N PHE A 24 0.68 4.84 -32.46
CA PHE A 24 1.64 3.80 -32.86
C PHE A 24 1.25 3.04 -34.13
N MET A 25 -0.01 3.04 -34.59
CA MET A 25 -0.41 2.28 -35.80
C MET A 25 -0.72 3.16 -37.01
N ASN A 26 -1.55 4.19 -36.83
CA ASN A 26 -2.11 4.97 -37.94
C ASN A 26 -1.59 6.42 -38.01
N GLY A 27 -0.75 6.84 -37.07
CA GLY A 27 -0.24 8.20 -37.01
C GLY A 27 0.80 8.54 -38.09
N PRO A 28 0.93 9.83 -38.48
CA PRO A 28 1.82 10.28 -39.55
C PRO A 28 3.30 9.99 -39.29
N HIS A 29 3.72 9.92 -38.02
CA HIS A 29 5.09 9.60 -37.60
C HIS A 29 5.21 8.26 -36.87
N ARG A 30 4.29 7.31 -37.13
CA ARG A 30 4.22 6.00 -36.44
C ARG A 30 5.55 5.26 -36.31
N ASN A 31 6.39 5.30 -37.35
CA ASN A 31 7.68 4.61 -37.35
C ASN A 31 8.66 5.24 -36.34
N TYR A 32 8.68 6.57 -36.23
CA TYR A 32 9.47 7.27 -35.23
C TYR A 32 8.97 6.99 -33.81
N TYR A 33 7.66 6.95 -33.58
CA TYR A 33 7.10 6.60 -32.27
C TYR A 33 7.40 5.15 -31.88
N ARG A 34 7.36 4.20 -32.82
CA ARG A 34 7.76 2.80 -32.58
C ARG A 34 9.24 2.66 -32.27
N LEU A 35 10.10 3.31 -33.07
CA LEU A 35 11.54 3.35 -32.82
C LEU A 35 11.87 4.00 -31.47
N GLY A 36 11.19 5.10 -31.14
CA GLY A 36 11.31 5.78 -29.84
C GLY A 36 10.86 4.88 -28.68
N LEU A 37 9.73 4.18 -28.81
CA LEU A 37 9.26 3.22 -27.81
C LEU A 37 10.26 2.07 -27.62
N LEU A 38 10.79 1.53 -28.71
CA LEU A 38 11.79 0.46 -28.68
C LEU A 38 13.08 0.94 -28.00
N ALA A 39 13.55 2.14 -28.34
CA ALA A 39 14.70 2.77 -27.68
C ALA A 39 14.45 2.99 -26.18
N VAL A 40 13.27 3.45 -25.78
CA VAL A 40 12.88 3.61 -24.37
C VAL A 40 12.87 2.26 -23.65
N ILE A 41 12.30 1.21 -24.25
CA ILE A 41 12.31 -0.14 -23.67
C ILE A 41 13.75 -0.64 -23.48
N ILE A 42 14.63 -0.44 -24.47
CA ILE A 42 16.05 -0.80 -24.36
C ILE A 42 16.73 -0.03 -23.23
N ILE A 43 16.51 1.29 -23.15
CA ILE A 43 17.09 2.13 -22.08
C ILE A 43 16.62 1.62 -20.71
N ILE A 44 15.32 1.35 -20.55
CA ILE A 44 14.76 0.81 -19.30
C ILE A 44 15.41 -0.53 -18.97
N TYR A 45 15.57 -1.43 -19.96
CA TYR A 45 16.21 -2.73 -19.77
C TYR A 45 17.68 -2.60 -19.35
N VAL A 46 18.45 -1.74 -20.01
CA VAL A 46 19.87 -1.51 -19.68
C VAL A 46 20.00 -0.92 -18.28
N LEU A 47 19.21 0.10 -17.95
CA LEU A 47 19.19 0.70 -16.60
C LEU A 47 18.80 -0.32 -15.54
N TYR A 48 17.79 -1.16 -15.82
CA TYR A 48 17.40 -2.25 -14.94
C TYR A 48 18.55 -3.24 -14.70
N LYS A 49 19.25 -3.66 -15.77
CA LYS A 49 20.38 -4.59 -15.69
C LYS A 49 21.56 -3.99 -14.91
N ILE A 50 21.91 -2.72 -15.15
CA ILE A 50 22.96 -2.00 -14.41
C ILE A 50 22.59 -1.94 -12.92
N HIS A 51 21.37 -1.50 -12.59
CA HIS A 51 20.91 -1.42 -11.21
C HIS A 51 20.94 -2.78 -10.51
N HIS A 52 20.43 -3.82 -11.17
CA HIS A 52 20.40 -5.18 -10.63
C HIS A 52 21.81 -5.71 -10.37
N THR A 53 22.73 -5.52 -11.32
CA THR A 53 24.12 -5.97 -11.21
C THR A 53 24.88 -5.22 -10.12
N ALA A 54 24.71 -3.90 -10.03
CA ALA A 54 25.33 -3.07 -9.00
C ALA A 54 24.85 -3.48 -7.59
N ARG A 55 23.54 -3.70 -7.43
CA ARG A 55 22.96 -4.18 -6.17
C ARG A 55 23.51 -5.55 -5.79
N ARG A 56 23.57 -6.50 -6.73
CA ARG A 56 24.09 -7.85 -6.47
C ARG A 56 25.54 -7.80 -5.98
N ARG A 57 26.42 -7.07 -6.69
CA ARG A 57 27.82 -6.88 -6.27
C ARG A 57 27.93 -6.24 -4.89
N HIS A 58 27.04 -5.30 -4.55
CA HIS A 58 27.04 -4.66 -3.24
C HIS A 58 26.65 -5.63 -2.12
N LEU A 59 25.63 -6.45 -2.34
CA LEU A 59 25.19 -7.47 -1.38
C LEU A 59 26.24 -8.57 -1.20
N GLU A 60 26.88 -8.99 -2.28
CA GLU A 60 27.99 -9.95 -2.24
C GLU A 60 29.18 -9.43 -1.41
N ARG A 61 29.51 -8.12 -1.50
CA ARG A 61 30.52 -7.49 -0.63
C ARG A 61 30.14 -7.46 0.85
N LEU A 62 28.84 -7.43 1.15
CA LEU A 62 28.33 -7.50 2.51
C LEU A 62 28.16 -8.95 2.99
N HIS A 63 28.56 -9.96 2.19
CA HIS A 63 28.36 -11.38 2.45
C HIS A 63 26.89 -11.79 2.64
N VAL A 64 25.95 -10.97 2.15
CA VAL A 64 24.51 -11.24 2.23
C VAL A 64 24.07 -12.00 0.99
N GLU A 65 23.29 -13.08 1.18
CA GLU A 65 22.68 -13.82 0.07
C GLU A 65 21.76 -12.90 -0.76
N PRO A 66 22.09 -12.62 -2.04
CA PRO A 66 21.34 -11.65 -2.83
C PRO A 66 19.90 -12.07 -3.09
N GLU A 67 19.65 -13.36 -3.28
CA GLU A 67 18.33 -13.89 -3.64
C GLU A 67 17.34 -13.73 -2.47
N GLY A 68 17.76 -14.13 -1.27
CA GLY A 68 16.99 -13.92 -0.04
C GLY A 68 16.71 -12.43 0.21
N TYR A 69 17.71 -11.57 0.04
CA TYR A 69 17.52 -10.13 0.23
C TYR A 69 16.51 -9.52 -0.75
N VAL A 70 16.58 -9.91 -2.03
CA VAL A 70 15.69 -9.44 -3.09
C VAL A 70 14.28 -9.99 -2.91
N TYR A 71 14.12 -11.19 -2.35
CA TYR A 71 12.81 -11.74 -2.02
C TYR A 71 12.00 -10.80 -1.12
N TYR A 72 12.61 -10.28 -0.05
CA TYR A 72 11.93 -9.34 0.85
C TYR A 72 11.68 -7.97 0.21
N GLU A 73 12.41 -7.60 -0.84
CA GLU A 73 12.13 -6.39 -1.60
C GLU A 73 10.81 -6.50 -2.40
N LYS A 74 10.41 -7.71 -2.83
CA LYS A 74 9.15 -7.97 -3.54
C LYS A 74 7.93 -7.51 -2.75
N TYR A 75 7.93 -7.71 -1.44
CA TYR A 75 6.86 -7.23 -0.54
C TYR A 75 6.67 -5.71 -0.59
N THR A 76 7.72 -4.96 -0.92
CA THR A 76 7.67 -3.51 -1.02
C THR A 76 7.55 -2.99 -2.44
N SER A 77 7.53 -3.90 -3.43
CA SER A 77 7.52 -3.59 -4.87
C SER A 77 6.24 -2.89 -5.31
N LEU A 78 6.34 -2.16 -6.42
CA LEU A 78 5.19 -1.45 -7.00
C LEU A 78 4.12 -2.43 -7.49
N LEU A 79 4.53 -3.56 -8.08
CA LEU A 79 3.62 -4.62 -8.52
C LEU A 79 2.86 -5.22 -7.35
N TYR A 80 3.53 -5.51 -6.24
CA TYR A 80 2.85 -6.02 -5.04
C TYR A 80 1.85 -4.99 -4.50
N ARG A 81 2.23 -3.71 -4.42
CA ARG A 81 1.31 -2.64 -4.00
C ARG A 81 0.13 -2.50 -4.97
N ALA A 82 0.36 -2.62 -6.27
CA ALA A 82 -0.69 -2.56 -7.29
C ALA A 82 -1.63 -3.77 -7.19
N GLY A 83 -1.09 -4.99 -7.06
CA GLY A 83 -1.89 -6.20 -6.83
C GLY A 83 -2.72 -6.12 -5.55
N TYR A 84 -2.13 -5.59 -4.47
CA TYR A 84 -2.86 -5.37 -3.21
C TYR A 84 -3.93 -4.27 -3.33
N LEU A 85 -3.69 -3.23 -4.16
CA LEU A 85 -4.68 -2.19 -4.47
C LEU A 85 -5.83 -2.75 -5.32
N ILE A 86 -5.52 -3.59 -6.31
CA ILE A 86 -6.51 -4.28 -7.14
C ILE A 86 -7.34 -5.23 -6.27
N SER A 87 -6.70 -6.01 -5.40
CA SER A 87 -7.39 -6.88 -4.45
C SER A 87 -8.30 -6.09 -3.50
N TYR A 88 -7.81 -4.98 -2.94
CA TYR A 88 -8.63 -4.03 -2.18
C TYR A 88 -9.85 -3.56 -2.99
N PHE A 89 -9.64 -3.20 -4.24
CA PHE A 89 -10.67 -2.66 -5.10
C PHE A 89 -11.74 -3.71 -5.45
N ILE A 90 -11.33 -4.93 -5.77
CA ILE A 90 -12.21 -6.08 -6.01
C ILE A 90 -13.00 -6.44 -4.74
N GLN A 91 -12.34 -6.50 -3.58
CA GLN A 91 -13.00 -6.79 -2.30
C GLN A 91 -14.08 -5.75 -1.97
N ASN A 92 -13.81 -4.47 -2.22
CA ASN A 92 -14.82 -3.43 -2.01
C ASN A 92 -16.02 -3.63 -2.96
N ILE A 93 -15.78 -3.86 -4.26
CA ILE A 93 -16.87 -4.09 -5.23
C ILE A 93 -17.71 -5.31 -4.86
N LEU A 94 -17.04 -6.41 -4.48
CA LEU A 94 -17.71 -7.66 -4.15
C LEU A 94 -18.53 -7.51 -2.85
N PHE A 95 -18.02 -6.74 -1.88
CA PHE A 95 -18.78 -6.36 -0.70
C PHE A 95 -19.99 -5.48 -1.06
N ASP A 96 -19.82 -4.52 -1.97
CA ASP A 96 -20.88 -3.66 -2.48
C ASP A 96 -22.00 -4.49 -3.14
N TYR A 97 -21.63 -5.47 -3.97
CA TYR A 97 -22.55 -6.38 -4.64
C TYR A 97 -23.31 -7.25 -3.64
N ILE A 98 -22.61 -7.90 -2.70
CA ILE A 98 -23.23 -8.74 -1.66
C ILE A 98 -24.15 -7.90 -0.76
N TYR A 99 -23.71 -6.70 -0.37
CA TYR A 99 -24.48 -5.82 0.48
C TYR A 99 -25.71 -5.25 -0.25
N MET A 100 -25.58 -4.83 -1.51
CA MET A 100 -26.74 -4.47 -2.34
C MET A 100 -27.70 -5.64 -2.46
N TRP A 101 -27.22 -6.83 -2.85
CA TRP A 101 -28.07 -8.02 -3.02
C TRP A 101 -28.85 -8.35 -1.74
N ARG A 102 -28.19 -8.32 -0.58
CA ARG A 102 -28.82 -8.64 0.71
C ARG A 102 -29.84 -7.59 1.15
N ASN A 103 -29.61 -6.31 0.85
CA ASN A 103 -30.49 -5.22 1.26
C ASN A 103 -31.55 -4.83 0.21
N PHE A 104 -31.42 -5.24 -1.06
CA PHE A 104 -32.47 -5.06 -2.08
C PHE A 104 -33.73 -5.87 -1.75
N ASN A 105 -33.60 -6.99 -1.05
CA ASN A 105 -34.76 -7.71 -0.50
C ASN A 105 -35.54 -6.90 0.55
N PHE A 106 -34.95 -5.84 1.11
CA PHE A 106 -35.59 -4.95 2.09
C PHE A 106 -36.40 -3.83 1.41
N CYS A 107 -36.06 -3.45 0.17
CA CYS A 107 -36.78 -2.44 -0.61
C CYS A 107 -38.06 -2.96 -1.28
N LYS A 108 -38.38 -4.26 -1.16
CA LYS A 108 -39.60 -4.86 -1.72
C LYS A 108 -40.91 -4.37 -1.07
N GLY A 109 -40.87 -3.44 -0.11
CA GLY A 109 -42.04 -2.85 0.53
C GLY A 109 -41.91 -1.37 0.90
N LEU A 110 -40.94 -0.64 0.32
CA LEU A 110 -40.80 0.81 0.52
C LEU A 110 -41.37 1.54 -0.70
N ASP A 111 -42.47 2.27 -0.49
CA ASP A 111 -43.15 3.00 -1.54
C ASP A 111 -42.25 4.14 -2.08
N VAL A 112 -42.13 4.21 -3.40
CA VAL A 112 -41.08 5.00 -4.08
C VAL A 112 -41.35 6.52 -4.01
N TYR A 113 -42.54 6.92 -3.57
CA TYR A 113 -43.04 8.29 -3.66
C TYR A 113 -42.95 9.13 -2.38
N ASP A 114 -42.64 8.55 -1.22
CA ASP A 114 -42.75 9.24 0.09
C ASP A 114 -41.45 9.92 0.59
N GLY A 115 -40.49 10.22 -0.30
CA GLY A 115 -39.23 10.90 0.08
C GLY A 115 -38.24 10.05 0.90
N GLY A 116 -38.67 8.92 1.47
CA GLY A 116 -37.83 7.98 2.23
C GLY A 116 -36.75 7.28 1.40
N VAL A 117 -36.94 7.19 0.07
CA VAL A 117 -35.94 6.66 -0.87
C VAL A 117 -34.69 7.54 -0.91
N GLY A 118 -34.83 8.87 -0.85
CA GLY A 118 -33.71 9.81 -0.84
C GLY A 118 -32.84 9.70 0.41
N ASP A 119 -33.46 9.67 1.58
CA ASP A 119 -32.77 9.49 2.86
C ASP A 119 -32.09 8.12 2.97
N TYR A 120 -32.71 7.08 2.42
CA TYR A 120 -32.10 5.76 2.31
C TYR A 120 -30.83 5.79 1.45
N TYR A 121 -30.90 6.38 0.24
CA TYR A 121 -29.73 6.50 -0.63
C TYR A 121 -28.60 7.33 -0.01
N ILE A 122 -28.93 8.38 0.76
CA ILE A 122 -27.94 9.19 1.48
C ILE A 122 -27.27 8.37 2.59
N LYS A 123 -28.04 7.66 3.43
CA LYS A 123 -27.52 6.77 4.48
C LYS A 123 -26.67 5.64 3.89
N PHE A 124 -27.10 5.06 2.78
CA PHE A 124 -26.36 4.04 2.04
C PHE A 124 -25.01 4.58 1.55
N ARG A 125 -24.99 5.72 0.84
CA ARG A 125 -23.76 6.35 0.37
C ARG A 125 -22.82 6.69 1.51
N HIS A 126 -23.35 7.20 2.62
CA HIS A 126 -22.55 7.56 3.78
C HIS A 126 -21.90 6.33 4.45
N THR A 127 -22.63 5.22 4.60
CA THR A 127 -22.10 3.94 5.08
C THR A 127 -21.02 3.39 4.14
N TRP A 128 -21.26 3.48 2.82
CA TRP A 128 -20.29 3.09 1.80
C TRP A 128 -18.98 3.90 1.89
N TYR A 129 -19.07 5.23 1.97
CA TYR A 129 -17.88 6.08 2.11
C TYR A 129 -17.10 5.79 3.40
N ARG A 130 -17.79 5.48 4.50
CA ARG A 130 -17.16 5.06 5.75
C ARG A 130 -16.45 3.71 5.60
N TYR A 131 -17.07 2.75 4.92
CA TYR A 131 -16.45 1.46 4.61
C TYR A 131 -15.21 1.63 3.73
N LEU A 132 -15.29 2.40 2.64
CA LEU A 132 -14.15 2.74 1.79
C LEU A 132 -13.02 3.42 2.59
N LYS A 133 -13.36 4.32 3.50
CA LYS A 133 -12.38 4.98 4.38
C LYS A 133 -11.71 3.98 5.32
N LEU A 134 -12.48 3.09 5.94
CA LEU A 134 -11.99 2.02 6.81
C LEU A 134 -11.06 1.06 6.06
N THR A 135 -11.49 0.54 4.91
CA THR A 135 -10.70 -0.38 4.11
C THR A 135 -9.43 0.30 3.59
N ARG A 136 -9.50 1.58 3.19
CA ARG A 136 -8.33 2.38 2.80
C ARG A 136 -7.30 2.48 3.92
N TYR A 137 -7.73 2.74 5.15
CA TYR A 137 -6.82 2.81 6.29
C TYR A 137 -6.24 1.44 6.66
N ARG A 138 -7.06 0.38 6.69
CA ARG A 138 -6.58 -1.00 6.88
C ARG A 138 -5.52 -1.35 5.86
N HIS A 139 -5.79 -1.07 4.58
CA HIS A 139 -4.84 -1.27 3.49
C HIS A 139 -3.53 -0.51 3.70
N LYS A 140 -3.62 0.79 4.04
CA LYS A 140 -2.45 1.63 4.33
C LYS A 140 -1.61 1.07 5.48
N VAL A 141 -2.26 0.62 6.56
CA VAL A 141 -1.60 0.01 7.72
C VAL A 141 -0.96 -1.32 7.36
N SER A 142 -1.66 -2.22 6.67
CA SER A 142 -1.13 -3.53 6.26
C SER A 142 0.11 -3.40 5.38
N LEU A 143 0.07 -2.52 4.36
CA LEU A 143 1.24 -2.24 3.52
C LEU A 143 2.42 -1.70 4.32
N LYS A 144 2.16 -0.88 5.35
CA LYS A 144 3.21 -0.32 6.20
C LYS A 144 3.79 -1.36 7.14
N LYS A 145 2.98 -2.22 7.76
CA LYS A 145 3.45 -3.35 8.56
C LYS A 145 4.35 -4.27 7.75
N LEU A 146 3.94 -4.61 6.53
CA LEU A 146 4.74 -5.42 5.61
C LEU A 146 6.06 -4.73 5.22
N GLN A 147 6.04 -3.42 4.96
CA GLN A 147 7.26 -2.63 4.72
C GLN A 147 8.20 -2.61 5.93
N GLY A 148 7.66 -2.49 7.14
CA GLY A 148 8.44 -2.55 8.38
C GLY A 148 9.08 -3.92 8.56
N TYR A 149 8.29 -4.99 8.45
CA TYR A 149 8.76 -6.38 8.52
C TYR A 149 9.87 -6.66 7.50
N ALA A 150 9.67 -6.31 6.23
CA ALA A 150 10.68 -6.52 5.20
C ALA A 150 11.96 -5.72 5.46
N ALA A 151 11.85 -4.50 6.01
CA ALA A 151 13.03 -3.69 6.35
C ALA A 151 13.81 -4.28 7.53
N ASP A 152 13.11 -4.79 8.53
CA ASP A 152 13.67 -5.44 9.71
C ASP A 152 14.42 -6.73 9.36
N VAL A 153 13.79 -7.64 8.61
CA VAL A 153 14.43 -8.89 8.17
C VAL A 153 15.68 -8.59 7.34
N LYS A 154 15.62 -7.63 6.42
CA LYS A 154 16.79 -7.25 5.61
C LYS A 154 17.92 -6.65 6.42
N ASN A 155 17.65 -6.05 7.58
CA ASN A 155 18.69 -5.57 8.46
C ASN A 155 19.31 -6.71 9.27
N ARG A 156 18.50 -7.64 9.76
CA ARG A 156 18.99 -8.87 10.38
C ARG A 156 19.91 -9.66 9.45
N MET A 157 19.52 -9.82 8.18
CA MET A 157 20.38 -10.46 7.18
C MET A 157 21.72 -9.74 6.99
N ILE A 158 21.75 -8.41 7.10
CA ILE A 158 23.01 -7.64 7.03
C ILE A 158 23.83 -7.85 8.29
N GLU A 159 23.22 -7.76 9.47
CA GLU A 159 23.90 -7.97 10.77
C GLU A 159 24.50 -9.38 10.89
N GLU A 160 23.76 -10.40 10.46
CA GLU A 160 24.20 -11.81 10.48
C GLU A 160 25.36 -12.08 9.52
N ALA A 161 25.44 -11.31 8.43
CA ALA A 161 26.49 -11.45 7.41
C ALA A 161 27.78 -10.67 7.74
N LEU A 162 27.79 -9.84 8.79
CA LEU A 162 28.99 -9.09 9.18
C LEU A 162 30.09 -10.04 9.69
N PRO A 163 31.34 -9.90 9.20
CA PRO A 163 32.43 -10.83 9.48
C PRO A 163 32.98 -10.73 10.91
N THR A 164 32.97 -9.54 11.52
CA THR A 164 33.57 -9.29 12.83
C THR A 164 32.52 -8.89 13.86
N ASP A 165 32.76 -9.23 15.12
CA ASP A 165 31.84 -8.89 16.21
C ASP A 165 31.88 -7.38 16.52
N GLU A 166 33.01 -6.71 16.32
CA GLU A 166 33.10 -5.24 16.43
C GLU A 166 32.19 -4.52 15.42
N GLU A 167 32.11 -5.01 14.18
CA GLU A 167 31.21 -4.45 13.18
C GLU A 167 29.75 -4.69 13.56
N LYS A 168 29.42 -5.88 14.10
CA LYS A 168 28.07 -6.17 14.59
C LYS A 168 27.66 -5.23 15.72
N GLU A 169 28.54 -5.04 16.71
CA GLU A 169 28.31 -4.11 17.82
C GLU A 169 28.09 -2.68 17.31
N MET A 170 28.86 -2.23 16.32
CA MET A 170 28.67 -0.91 15.70
C MET A 170 27.29 -0.77 15.04
N TYR A 171 26.83 -1.79 14.30
CA TYR A 171 25.52 -1.79 13.63
C TYR A 171 24.36 -1.87 14.64
N GLN A 172 24.52 -2.66 15.70
CA GLN A 172 23.56 -2.78 16.80
C GLN A 172 23.46 -1.48 17.58
N ALA A 173 24.60 -0.88 17.98
CA ALA A 173 24.63 0.42 18.64
C ALA A 173 23.96 1.52 17.81
N PHE A 174 24.14 1.51 16.48
CA PHE A 174 23.43 2.43 15.59
C PHE A 174 21.90 2.20 15.58
N SER A 175 21.47 0.93 15.59
CA SER A 175 20.05 0.56 15.67
C SER A 175 19.42 0.96 17.00
N GLU A 176 20.15 0.74 18.10
CA GLU A 176 19.74 1.12 19.45
C GLU A 176 19.65 2.63 19.62
N ALA A 177 20.62 3.40 19.10
CA ALA A 177 20.55 4.85 19.07
C ALA A 177 19.31 5.35 18.31
N ALA A 178 18.99 4.71 17.18
CA ALA A 178 17.77 5.02 16.42
C ALA A 178 16.49 4.69 17.20
N LYS A 179 16.48 3.57 17.93
CA LYS A 179 15.37 3.16 18.79
C LYS A 179 15.16 4.15 19.93
N LYS A 180 16.22 4.45 20.68
CA LYS A 180 16.20 5.39 21.81
C LYS A 180 15.68 6.76 21.38
N TYR A 181 16.23 7.32 20.29
CA TYR A 181 15.76 8.60 19.75
C TYR A 181 14.28 8.54 19.35
N PHE A 182 13.85 7.44 18.71
CA PHE A 182 12.46 7.28 18.29
C PHE A 182 11.50 7.13 19.47
N ASP A 183 11.91 6.46 20.54
CA ASP A 183 11.11 6.31 21.74
C ASP A 183 10.95 7.66 22.46
N GLU A 184 11.99 8.50 22.48
CA GLU A 184 11.95 9.86 23.07
C GLU A 184 11.16 10.87 22.22
N HIS A 185 11.35 10.88 20.89
CA HIS A 185 10.82 11.93 20.02
C HIS A 185 9.66 11.51 19.11
N HIS A 186 9.32 10.22 19.08
CA HIS A 186 8.28 9.60 18.25
C HIS A 186 8.39 9.88 16.74
N THR A 187 9.57 10.32 16.29
CA THR A 187 9.86 10.68 14.92
C THR A 187 11.27 10.26 14.55
N LEU A 188 11.51 9.95 13.28
CA LEU A 188 12.86 9.65 12.79
C LEU A 188 13.00 10.11 11.34
N ASN A 189 13.95 11.00 11.10
CA ASN A 189 14.22 11.60 9.80
C ASN A 189 15.67 11.36 9.36
N LYS A 190 15.92 11.51 8.06
CA LYS A 190 17.28 11.33 7.50
C LYS A 190 18.31 12.28 8.13
N LYS A 191 17.90 13.51 8.49
CA LYS A 191 18.79 14.49 9.15
C LYS A 191 19.22 14.02 10.54
N VAL A 192 18.30 13.42 11.30
CA VAL A 192 18.58 12.84 12.62
C VAL A 192 19.50 11.64 12.50
N LEU A 193 19.23 10.72 11.57
CA LEU A 193 20.13 9.57 11.37
C LEU A 193 21.57 10.00 11.05
N LYS A 194 21.74 11.12 10.32
CA LYS A 194 23.07 11.68 10.00
C LYS A 194 23.84 12.20 11.21
N SER A 195 23.16 12.59 12.30
CA SER A 195 23.82 13.08 13.51
C SER A 195 24.26 11.96 14.45
N PHE A 196 23.93 10.70 14.14
CA PHE A 196 24.34 9.58 14.97
C PHE A 196 25.82 9.23 14.80
N PRO A 197 26.48 8.74 15.86
CA PRO A 197 27.82 8.19 15.77
C PRO A 197 27.90 7.11 14.69
N SER A 198 29.07 6.99 14.05
CA SER A 198 29.33 5.98 13.02
C SER A 198 28.42 6.03 11.79
N TYR A 199 27.61 7.10 11.61
CA TYR A 199 26.70 7.20 10.46
C TYR A 199 27.41 6.86 9.17
N ASN A 200 28.56 7.47 8.88
CA ASN A 200 29.28 7.24 7.62
C ASN A 200 29.82 5.83 7.43
N SER A 201 30.05 5.09 8.50
CA SER A 201 30.62 3.73 8.50
C SER A 201 29.57 2.64 8.27
N ILE A 202 28.32 2.87 8.66
CA ILE A 202 27.23 1.88 8.51
C ILE A 202 26.81 1.72 7.04
N ASP A 203 26.42 0.55 6.56
CA ASP A 203 25.98 0.42 5.16
C ASP A 203 24.72 1.26 4.83
N TRP A 204 24.66 1.79 3.60
CA TRP A 204 23.53 2.61 3.15
C TRP A 204 22.19 1.85 3.15
N TYR A 205 22.17 0.57 2.80
CA TYR A 205 20.94 -0.23 2.84
C TYR A 205 20.43 -0.36 4.26
N TYR A 206 21.33 -0.58 5.21
CA TYR A 206 20.99 -0.68 6.63
C TYR A 206 20.36 0.61 7.16
N ARG A 207 21.01 1.76 6.92
CA ARG A 207 20.48 3.09 7.29
C ARG A 207 19.12 3.37 6.65
N LYS A 208 18.95 2.99 5.38
CA LYS A 208 17.71 3.16 4.62
C LYS A 208 16.57 2.30 5.15
N ASN A 209 16.87 1.06 5.54
CA ASN A 209 15.91 0.13 6.11
C ASN A 209 15.44 0.58 7.50
N ILE A 210 16.35 1.04 8.38
CA ILE A 210 15.99 1.68 9.66
C ILE A 210 14.97 2.79 9.44
N LEU A 211 15.27 3.73 8.54
CA LEU A 211 14.36 4.84 8.24
C LEU A 211 13.00 4.35 7.72
N ARG A 212 12.98 3.30 6.88
CA ARG A 212 11.75 2.71 6.35
C ARG A 212 10.92 2.07 7.47
N ASN A 213 11.57 1.37 8.40
CA ASN A 213 10.90 0.72 9.52
C ASN A 213 10.23 1.74 10.44
N TYR A 214 10.95 2.75 10.91
CA TYR A 214 10.35 3.78 11.78
C TYR A 214 9.27 4.62 11.08
N LYS A 215 9.41 4.90 9.78
CA LYS A 215 8.31 5.50 8.99
C LYS A 215 7.07 4.60 8.90
N ALA A 216 7.26 3.29 8.84
CA ALA A 216 6.15 2.34 8.92
C ALA A 216 5.49 2.39 10.30
N ILE A 217 6.27 2.35 11.38
CA ILE A 217 5.78 2.41 12.76
C ILE A 217 4.96 3.68 13.01
N ILE A 218 5.45 4.85 12.61
CA ILE A 218 4.72 6.13 12.72
C ILE A 218 3.36 6.04 12.02
N CYS A 219 3.34 5.49 10.81
CA CYS A 219 2.10 5.34 10.05
C CYS A 219 1.13 4.39 10.75
N VAL A 220 1.60 3.27 11.30
CA VAL A 220 0.77 2.33 12.04
C VAL A 220 0.22 2.97 13.31
N ARG A 221 1.06 3.63 14.12
CA ARG A 221 0.64 4.35 15.34
C ARG A 221 -0.43 5.41 15.06
N LYS A 222 -0.37 6.08 13.90
CA LYS A 222 -1.37 7.08 13.49
C LYS A 222 -2.72 6.47 13.07
N TYR A 223 -2.71 5.43 12.23
CA TYR A 223 -3.95 4.95 11.58
C TYR A 223 -4.59 3.75 12.29
N GLN A 224 -3.83 2.94 13.03
CA GLN A 224 -4.37 1.78 13.75
C GLN A 224 -5.45 2.17 14.78
N PRO A 225 -5.28 3.22 15.62
CA PRO A 225 -6.33 3.62 16.56
C PRO A 225 -7.59 4.13 15.85
N MET A 226 -7.42 4.87 14.74
CA MET A 226 -8.54 5.33 13.93
C MET A 226 -9.37 4.16 13.38
N ILE A 227 -8.70 3.11 12.89
CA ILE A 227 -9.36 1.88 12.42
C ILE A 227 -10.15 1.24 13.54
N MET A 228 -9.57 1.09 14.74
CA MET A 228 -10.24 0.51 15.90
C MET A 228 -11.50 1.30 16.27
N GLU A 229 -11.41 2.62 16.31
CA GLU A 229 -12.54 3.47 16.64
C GLU A 229 -13.66 3.38 15.59
N MET A 230 -13.34 3.38 14.30
CA MET A 230 -14.36 3.22 13.25
C MET A 230 -15.03 1.83 13.29
N VAL A 231 -14.31 0.78 13.68
CA VAL A 231 -14.91 -0.55 13.88
C VAL A 231 -15.85 -0.52 15.08
N ARG A 232 -15.41 0.05 16.21
CA ARG A 232 -16.24 0.18 17.43
C ARG A 232 -17.53 0.97 17.16
N GLN A 233 -17.45 2.08 16.42
CA GLN A 233 -18.62 2.86 16.02
C GLN A 233 -19.58 2.07 15.12
N LYS A 234 -19.05 1.27 14.19
CA LYS A 234 -19.86 0.40 13.34
C LYS A 234 -20.63 -0.63 14.16
N ASP A 235 -19.97 -1.28 15.12
CA ASP A 235 -20.60 -2.30 15.96
C ASP A 235 -21.70 -1.69 16.85
N ALA A 236 -21.45 -0.50 17.41
CA ALA A 236 -22.43 0.25 18.19
C ALA A 236 -23.67 0.67 17.36
N TRP A 237 -23.50 1.08 16.11
CA TRP A 237 -24.63 1.40 15.23
C TRP A 237 -25.39 0.16 14.79
N SER A 238 -24.71 -0.94 14.48
CA SER A 238 -25.40 -2.19 14.16
C SER A 238 -26.31 -2.62 15.32
N GLN A 239 -25.87 -2.46 16.56
CA GLN A 239 -26.71 -2.75 17.73
C GLN A 239 -27.85 -1.74 17.89
N LYS A 240 -27.60 -0.45 17.65
CA LYS A 240 -28.64 0.59 17.72
C LYS A 240 -29.71 0.40 16.65
N ASP A 241 -29.34 0.14 15.40
CA ASP A 241 -30.26 -0.11 14.29
C ASP A 241 -31.09 -1.39 14.53
N ILE A 242 -30.48 -2.47 15.04
CA ILE A 242 -31.22 -3.69 15.46
C ILE A 242 -32.22 -3.38 16.57
N ASN A 243 -31.82 -2.56 17.56
CA ASN A 243 -32.67 -2.20 18.69
C ASN A 243 -33.80 -1.24 18.29
N GLU A 244 -33.56 -0.29 17.39
CA GLU A 244 -34.61 0.57 16.81
C GLU A 244 -35.57 -0.23 15.92
N PHE A 245 -35.07 -1.22 15.19
CA PHE A 245 -35.90 -2.13 14.39
C PHE A 245 -36.79 -3.01 15.26
N ARG A 246 -36.27 -3.55 16.38
CA ARG A 246 -37.07 -4.29 17.37
C ARG A 246 -38.14 -3.45 18.07
N LYS A 247 -37.97 -2.13 18.13
CA LYS A 247 -38.94 -1.20 18.73
C LYS A 247 -40.05 -0.78 17.79
N LYS A 248 -39.88 -0.97 16.48
CA LYS A 248 -40.97 -0.80 15.53
C LYS A 248 -41.75 -2.10 15.49
N GLU A 249 -42.86 -2.15 16.22
CA GLU A 249 -43.89 -3.17 15.98
C GLU A 249 -44.34 -3.01 14.52
N PHE A 250 -44.11 -4.06 13.73
CA PHE A 250 -44.70 -4.21 12.39
C PHE A 250 -46.04 -4.94 12.53
#